data_AF-A0A1M3HIC5-F1
#
_entry.id   AF-A0A1M3HIC5-F1
#
_cell.length_a   1.000
_cell.length_b   1.000
_cell.length_c   1.000
_cell.angle_alpha   90.00
_cell.angle_beta   90.00
_cell.angle_gamma   90.00
#
_symmetry.space_group_name_H-M   'P 1'
#
loop_
_entity.id
_entity.type
_entity.pdbx_description
1 polymer ?
#
loop_
_entity_poly.entity_id
_entity_poly.type
_entity_poly.pdbx_seq_one_letter_code
_entity_poly.pdbx_strand_id
1 'polypeptide(L)'
;MNELLQGEHEEGSHKHRKKFRSEFMNWLESNSSFFWTQFLALLGFVTAVLEVPAHFKEIFKEEQPDAIQHGSLIGVFIIQCVFILLVIFFLNGKSFGEEVPIDRYKKYFKTLLGKHLTKDQEKAARKVTDLNLNIFARYWLLFWKWIFLLYAVLSLHDLFNIKNEAPVYFIISSVLQTFLNNFSMANLFLCFLIIQNPLNSLHYDELDLDKQFNRFLNSKSMLYTITIGFSVLHLLALLVYFLKIDYPFAKEMAPIIRENAAGVNLFFKIISGIFNCLSLALLIARLDSKIINVPSVLISVLVLYAAVQPLYVFFDNEKYKLIVLVISAFTLAFKIYFYLIVAYIINTHRLTDLFFTFPLIKKLIEEDGYGKEGKSDAVSHNVEAFNKHLDLMSLILRASGYSSYKYRKKMATVSADGLTTAEVQ
;
A
#
# COMPACT_ATOMS: atom_id res chain seq x y z
N MET A 1 0.92 -30.41 35.44
CA MET A 1 0.90 -30.76 33.99
C MET A 1 0.51 -29.57 33.10
N ASN A 2 -0.49 -28.76 33.47
CA ASN A 2 -0.84 -27.53 32.72
C ASN A 2 0.23 -26.41 32.76
N GLU A 3 1.06 -26.31 33.80
CA GLU A 3 2.14 -25.31 33.87
C GLU A 3 3.38 -25.68 33.03
N LEU A 4 3.72 -26.98 32.93
CA LEU A 4 4.81 -27.46 32.07
C LEU A 4 4.53 -27.23 30.58
N LEU A 5 3.25 -27.32 30.17
CA LEU A 5 2.82 -27.03 28.80
C LEU A 5 2.74 -25.52 28.49
N GLN A 6 2.73 -24.65 29.50
CA GLN A 6 2.80 -23.19 29.30
C GLN A 6 4.24 -22.71 29.08
N GLY A 7 5.23 -23.32 29.76
CA GLY A 7 6.65 -22.99 29.62
C GLY A 7 7.24 -23.29 28.23
N GLU A 8 7.00 -24.49 27.69
CA GLU A 8 7.51 -24.87 26.35
C GLU A 8 6.88 -24.04 25.22
N HIS A 9 5.68 -23.51 25.45
CA HIS A 9 4.91 -22.80 24.42
C HIS A 9 5.29 -21.32 24.28
N GLU A 10 5.69 -20.65 25.37
CA GLU A 10 6.30 -19.31 25.30
C GLU A 10 7.67 -19.37 24.62
N GLU A 11 8.45 -20.41 24.91
CA GLU A 11 9.77 -20.62 24.32
C GLU A 11 9.70 -20.74 22.79
N GLY A 12 8.72 -21.49 22.26
CA GLY A 12 8.52 -21.66 20.81
C GLY A 12 8.10 -20.37 20.07
N SER A 13 7.20 -19.57 20.66
CA SER A 13 6.77 -18.28 20.10
C SER A 13 7.93 -17.28 20.06
N HIS A 14 8.72 -17.24 21.13
CA HIS A 14 9.92 -16.40 21.20
C HIS A 14 10.99 -16.84 20.20
N LYS A 15 11.17 -18.16 20.02
CA LYS A 15 12.13 -18.74 19.07
C LYS A 15 11.74 -18.44 17.62
N HIS A 16 10.45 -18.46 17.29
CA HIS A 16 9.97 -18.14 15.94
C HIS A 16 10.05 -16.63 15.62
N ARG A 17 9.72 -15.75 16.58
CA ARG A 17 9.97 -14.30 16.45
C ARG A 17 11.46 -13.99 16.33
N LYS A 18 12.32 -14.66 17.12
CA LYS A 18 13.78 -14.54 17.01
C LYS A 18 14.27 -15.01 15.64
N LYS A 19 13.75 -16.13 15.13
CA LYS A 19 14.11 -16.67 13.81
C LYS A 19 13.70 -15.71 12.68
N PHE A 20 12.47 -15.21 12.70
CA PHE A 20 11.98 -14.26 11.69
C PHE A 20 12.76 -12.94 11.72
N ARG A 21 13.02 -12.40 12.92
CA ARG A 21 13.89 -11.24 13.09
C ARG A 21 15.30 -11.53 12.60
N SER A 22 15.86 -12.71 12.86
CA SER A 22 17.17 -13.10 12.36
C SER A 22 17.20 -13.27 10.84
N GLU A 23 16.16 -13.82 10.20
CA GLU A 23 16.12 -13.97 8.74
C GLU A 23 16.04 -12.61 8.03
N PHE A 24 15.25 -11.69 8.57
CA PHE A 24 15.20 -10.32 8.06
C PHE A 24 16.51 -9.56 8.30
N MET A 25 17.09 -9.66 9.50
CA MET A 25 18.37 -9.03 9.82
C MET A 25 19.51 -9.63 9.00
N ASN A 26 19.56 -10.96 8.84
CA ASN A 26 20.53 -11.65 7.98
C ASN A 26 20.35 -11.28 6.50
N TRP A 27 19.10 -11.11 6.03
CA TRP A 27 18.84 -10.62 4.68
C TRP A 27 19.32 -9.17 4.50
N LEU A 28 19.06 -8.30 5.49
CA LEU A 28 19.59 -6.93 5.55
C LEU A 28 21.13 -6.90 5.56
N GLU A 29 21.74 -7.75 6.37
CA GLU A 29 23.20 -7.89 6.49
C GLU A 29 23.83 -8.47 5.21
N SER A 30 23.17 -9.43 4.55
CA SER A 30 23.62 -9.96 3.25
C SER A 30 23.52 -8.93 2.12
N ASN A 31 22.71 -7.89 2.30
CA ASN A 31 22.61 -6.72 1.42
C ASN A 31 23.26 -5.49 2.07
N SER A 32 24.31 -5.69 2.88
CA SER A 32 24.93 -4.69 3.79
C SER A 32 25.38 -3.38 3.14
N SER A 33 25.72 -3.34 1.85
CA SER A 33 26.00 -2.08 1.16
C SER A 33 24.79 -1.15 1.17
N PHE A 34 23.58 -1.71 1.11
CA PHE A 34 22.30 -1.02 1.19
C PHE A 34 21.95 -0.60 2.64
N PHE A 35 22.41 -1.36 3.64
CA PHE A 35 22.26 -1.04 5.07
C PHE A 35 23.12 0.15 5.49
N TRP A 36 24.37 0.25 5.01
CA TRP A 36 25.21 1.42 5.28
C TRP A 36 24.65 2.70 4.69
N THR A 37 24.05 2.64 3.50
CA THR A 37 23.33 3.78 2.92
C THR A 37 22.11 4.17 3.73
N GLN A 38 21.38 3.20 4.28
CA GLN A 38 20.25 3.45 5.19
C GLN A 38 20.72 4.05 6.52
N PHE A 39 21.81 3.56 7.08
CA PHE A 39 22.39 4.06 8.31
C PHE A 39 22.86 5.51 8.15
N LEU A 40 23.57 5.82 7.06
CA LEU A 40 23.99 7.18 6.73
C LEU A 40 22.80 8.11 6.44
N ALA A 41 21.76 7.62 5.77
CA ALA A 41 20.52 8.37 5.57
C ALA A 41 19.78 8.62 6.89
N LEU A 42 19.76 7.64 7.81
CA LEU A 42 19.18 7.78 9.14
C LEU A 42 20.00 8.72 10.03
N LEU A 43 21.33 8.72 9.89
CA LEU A 43 22.22 9.62 10.62
C LEU A 43 22.05 11.05 10.12
N GLY A 44 22.08 11.28 8.81
CA GLY A 44 21.76 12.59 8.21
C GLY A 44 20.36 13.07 8.59
N PHE A 45 19.40 12.14 8.71
CA PHE A 45 18.06 12.40 9.21
C PHE A 45 18.02 12.80 10.69
N VAL A 46 18.74 12.11 11.57
CA VAL A 46 18.83 12.49 13.00
C VAL A 46 19.49 13.86 13.14
N THR A 47 20.53 14.15 12.36
CA THR A 47 21.17 15.48 12.35
C THR A 47 20.19 16.56 11.91
N ALA A 48 19.43 16.34 10.82
CA ALA A 48 18.40 17.27 10.37
C ALA A 48 17.29 17.46 11.42
N VAL A 49 16.83 16.39 12.07
CA VAL A 49 15.80 16.44 13.11
C VAL A 49 16.28 17.13 14.38
N LEU A 50 17.58 17.13 14.68
CA LEU A 50 18.15 17.81 15.84
C LEU A 50 18.47 19.29 15.55
N GLU A 51 18.83 19.64 14.31
CA GLU A 51 19.00 21.03 13.89
C GLU A 51 17.67 21.78 13.76
N VAL A 52 16.60 21.08 13.39
CA VAL A 52 15.27 21.68 13.18
C VAL A 52 14.69 22.34 14.44
N PRO A 53 14.72 21.74 15.65
CA PRO A 53 14.33 22.40 16.91
C PRO A 53 15.21 23.59 17.27
N ALA A 54 16.51 23.53 16.98
CA ALA A 54 17.44 24.62 17.23
C ALA A 54 17.12 25.84 16.35
N HIS A 55 16.81 25.62 15.07
CA HIS A 55 16.36 26.67 14.15
C HIS A 55 14.88 27.05 14.31
N PHE A 56 14.02 26.17 14.84
CA PHE A 56 12.61 26.48 15.12
C PHE A 56 12.46 27.67 16.07
N LYS A 57 13.43 27.87 16.98
CA LYS A 57 13.42 28.98 17.95
C LYS A 57 13.84 30.32 17.33
N GLU A 58 14.60 30.29 16.24
CA GLU A 58 15.04 31.48 15.49
C GLU A 58 14.04 31.87 14.39
N ILE A 59 13.39 30.90 13.75
CA ILE A 59 12.50 31.10 12.59
C ILE A 59 11.15 31.79 12.94
N PHE A 60 10.73 31.78 14.20
CA PHE A 60 9.57 32.57 14.64
C PHE A 60 9.89 34.05 14.89
N LYS A 61 11.14 34.50 14.71
CA LYS A 61 11.48 35.92 14.64
C LYS A 61 11.32 36.42 13.18
N GLU A 62 10.08 36.69 12.80
CA GLU A 62 9.56 37.59 11.72
C GLU A 62 10.32 37.91 10.41
N GLU A 63 11.43 37.28 10.04
CA GLU A 63 12.14 37.57 8.79
C GLU A 63 11.77 36.59 7.65
N GLN A 64 11.78 37.10 6.42
CA GLN A 64 11.43 36.34 5.21
C GLN A 64 12.24 35.04 5.11
N PRO A 65 11.67 33.96 4.54
CA PRO A 65 12.38 32.70 4.41
C PRO A 65 13.68 32.89 3.60
N ASP A 66 14.82 32.70 4.27
CA ASP A 66 16.15 32.85 3.69
C ASP A 66 16.31 32.06 2.38
N ALA A 67 17.06 32.62 1.43
CA ALA A 67 17.44 31.93 0.18
C ALA A 67 18.04 30.53 0.42
N ILE A 68 18.65 30.33 1.59
CA ILE A 68 19.19 29.05 2.08
C ILE A 68 18.09 27.98 2.22
N GLN A 69 16.91 28.33 2.73
CA GLN A 69 15.80 27.38 2.90
C GLN A 69 15.27 26.91 1.53
N HIS A 70 15.18 27.81 0.55
CA HIS A 70 14.81 27.47 -0.82
C HIS A 70 15.80 26.51 -1.48
N GLY A 71 17.10 26.84 -1.42
CA GLY A 71 18.14 25.97 -1.96
C GLY A 71 18.13 24.58 -1.31
N SER A 72 17.89 24.52 0.00
CA SER A 72 17.81 23.26 0.75
C SER A 72 16.61 22.41 0.32
N LEU A 73 15.44 23.02 0.10
CA LEU A 73 14.23 22.31 -0.35
C LEU A 73 14.41 21.70 -1.73
N ILE A 74 14.98 22.48 -2.68
CA ILE A 74 15.34 21.99 -4.01
C ILE A 74 16.31 20.81 -3.89
N GLY A 75 17.35 20.94 -3.05
CA GLY A 75 18.30 19.87 -2.78
C GLY A 75 17.62 18.58 -2.29
N VAL A 76 16.70 18.69 -1.33
CA VAL A 76 15.91 17.55 -0.85
C VAL A 76 15.11 16.92 -1.97
N PHE A 77 14.41 17.70 -2.80
CA PHE A 77 13.63 17.17 -3.92
C PHE A 77 14.49 16.48 -4.98
N ILE A 78 15.67 17.02 -5.30
CA ILE A 78 16.64 16.38 -6.18
C ILE A 78 17.08 15.02 -5.61
N ILE A 79 17.40 14.96 -4.32
CA ILE A 79 17.76 13.70 -3.65
C ILE A 79 16.61 12.69 -3.74
N GLN A 80 15.36 13.13 -3.57
CA GLN A 80 14.19 12.25 -3.74
C GLN A 80 14.12 11.72 -5.18
N CYS A 81 14.27 12.59 -6.18
CA CYS A 81 14.27 12.21 -7.59
C CYS A 81 15.35 11.16 -7.90
N VAL A 82 16.57 11.35 -7.41
CA VAL A 82 17.68 10.39 -7.59
C VAL A 82 17.33 9.05 -6.95
N PHE A 83 16.85 9.05 -5.70
CA PHE A 83 16.41 7.82 -5.04
C PHE A 83 15.31 7.10 -5.83
N ILE A 84 14.28 7.82 -6.30
CA ILE A 84 13.18 7.21 -7.04
C ILE A 84 13.66 6.66 -8.39
N LEU A 85 14.58 7.34 -9.07
CA LEU A 85 15.20 6.81 -10.29
C LEU A 85 15.94 5.50 -10.02
N LEU A 86 16.73 5.42 -8.95
CA LEU A 86 17.41 4.18 -8.55
C LEU A 86 16.39 3.05 -8.31
N VAL A 87 15.28 3.34 -7.62
CA VAL A 87 14.18 2.40 -7.43
C VAL A 87 13.60 1.94 -8.77
N ILE A 88 13.32 2.86 -9.69
CA ILE A 88 12.79 2.55 -11.03
C ILE A 88 13.77 1.66 -11.81
N PHE A 89 15.06 1.98 -11.82
CA PHE A 89 16.08 1.17 -12.49
C PHE A 89 16.16 -0.23 -11.90
N PHE A 90 16.19 -0.35 -10.57
CA PHE A 90 16.20 -1.65 -9.91
C PHE A 90 14.95 -2.48 -10.24
N LEU A 91 13.76 -1.86 -10.18
CA LEU A 91 12.49 -2.53 -10.48
C LEU A 91 12.37 -2.94 -11.96
N ASN A 92 12.96 -2.18 -12.89
CA ASN A 92 12.99 -2.55 -14.31
C ASN A 92 14.00 -3.69 -14.59
N GLY A 93 15.12 -3.72 -13.88
CA GLY A 93 16.16 -4.73 -14.06
C GLY A 93 15.81 -6.09 -13.43
N LYS A 94 14.96 -6.10 -12.39
CA LYS A 94 14.56 -7.33 -11.73
C LYS A 94 13.34 -7.93 -12.42
N SER A 95 13.56 -9.02 -13.16
CA SER A 95 12.47 -9.93 -13.51
C SER A 95 11.86 -10.46 -12.21
N PHE A 96 10.57 -10.21 -11.98
CA PHE A 96 9.82 -10.84 -10.88
C PHE A 96 9.55 -12.33 -11.13
N GLY A 97 10.06 -12.89 -12.23
CA GLY A 97 9.87 -14.28 -12.64
C GLY A 97 10.88 -15.26 -12.05
N GLU A 98 11.34 -15.06 -10.80
CA GLU A 98 11.95 -16.17 -10.06
C GLU A 98 10.94 -17.31 -9.98
N GLU A 99 11.39 -18.55 -10.20
CA GLU A 99 10.52 -19.71 -10.19
C GLU A 99 9.75 -19.78 -8.88
N VAL A 100 8.43 -19.62 -8.97
CA VAL A 100 7.54 -19.78 -7.82
C VAL A 100 7.77 -21.15 -7.20
N PRO A 101 8.11 -21.24 -5.89
CA PRO A 101 8.36 -22.50 -5.22
C PRO A 101 7.05 -23.28 -4.99
N ILE A 102 6.63 -24.01 -6.02
CA ILE A 102 5.34 -24.71 -6.05
C ILE A 102 5.25 -25.90 -5.12
N ASP A 103 6.37 -26.43 -4.66
CA ASP A 103 6.35 -27.54 -3.71
C ASP A 103 5.63 -27.16 -2.42
N ARG A 104 5.73 -25.89 -2.01
CA ARG A 104 4.96 -25.36 -0.88
C ARG A 104 3.46 -25.41 -1.15
N TYR A 105 3.05 -25.05 -2.37
CA TYR A 105 1.66 -25.12 -2.81
C TYR A 105 1.12 -26.54 -2.91
N LYS A 106 1.88 -27.46 -3.52
CA LYS A 106 1.55 -28.90 -3.56
C LYS A 106 1.29 -29.45 -2.16
N LYS A 107 2.13 -29.06 -1.20
CA LYS A 107 1.96 -29.43 0.20
C LYS A 107 0.67 -28.85 0.79
N TYR A 108 0.35 -27.58 0.57
CA TYR A 108 -0.89 -26.98 1.06
C TYR A 108 -2.12 -27.61 0.45
N PHE A 109 -2.17 -27.74 -0.87
CA PHE A 109 -3.31 -28.34 -1.55
C PHE A 109 -3.52 -29.79 -1.09
N LYS A 110 -2.45 -30.58 -1.00
CA LYS A 110 -2.53 -31.95 -0.45
C LYS A 110 -3.05 -31.98 0.98
N THR A 111 -2.59 -31.06 1.83
CA THR A 111 -3.00 -31.02 3.25
C THR A 111 -4.44 -30.53 3.41
N LEU A 112 -4.87 -29.55 2.61
CA LEU A 112 -6.18 -28.92 2.70
C LEU A 112 -7.28 -29.75 2.02
N LEU A 113 -6.96 -30.42 0.93
CA LEU A 113 -7.94 -31.14 0.11
C LEU A 113 -7.82 -32.65 0.12
N GLY A 114 -6.75 -33.19 0.71
CA GLY A 114 -6.42 -34.61 0.62
C GLY A 114 -6.15 -35.09 -0.82
N LYS A 115 -6.10 -34.18 -1.79
CA LYS A 115 -5.95 -34.47 -3.22
C LYS A 115 -4.61 -33.98 -3.72
N HIS A 116 -4.05 -34.68 -4.70
CA HIS A 116 -2.89 -34.19 -5.43
C HIS A 116 -3.35 -33.22 -6.53
N LEU A 117 -2.58 -32.17 -6.74
CA LEU A 117 -2.82 -31.25 -7.84
C LEU A 117 -2.55 -31.94 -9.18
N THR A 118 -3.42 -31.76 -10.17
CA THR A 118 -3.11 -32.20 -11.54
C THR A 118 -2.03 -31.29 -12.15
N LYS A 119 -1.28 -31.78 -13.13
CA LYS A 119 -0.24 -30.97 -13.82
C LYS A 119 -0.84 -29.73 -14.51
N ASP A 120 -2.06 -29.86 -15.03
CA ASP A 120 -2.75 -28.74 -15.69
C ASP A 120 -3.18 -27.67 -14.68
N GLN A 121 -3.68 -28.08 -13.50
CA GLN A 121 -3.96 -27.17 -12.40
C GLN A 121 -2.70 -26.46 -11.90
N GLU A 122 -1.56 -27.16 -11.91
CA GLU A 122 -0.27 -26.59 -11.48
C GLU A 122 0.16 -25.49 -12.46
N LYS A 123 0.10 -25.80 -13.75
CA LYS A 123 0.44 -24.87 -14.84
C LYS A 123 -0.49 -23.65 -14.85
N ALA A 124 -1.81 -23.86 -14.68
CA ALA A 124 -2.78 -22.79 -14.61
C ALA A 124 -2.54 -21.88 -13.39
N ALA A 125 -2.29 -22.47 -12.23
CA ALA A 125 -2.01 -21.72 -11.01
C ALA A 125 -0.71 -20.90 -11.14
N ARG A 126 0.37 -21.46 -11.74
CA ARG A 126 1.59 -20.70 -12.09
C ARG A 126 1.26 -19.47 -12.91
N LYS A 127 0.63 -19.68 -14.06
CA LYS A 127 0.33 -18.64 -15.05
C LYS A 127 -0.47 -17.49 -14.44
N VAL A 128 -1.45 -17.80 -13.58
CA VAL A 128 -2.30 -16.78 -12.93
C VAL A 128 -1.54 -16.02 -11.85
N THR A 129 -0.71 -16.69 -11.06
CA THR A 129 0.08 -15.97 -10.06
C THR A 129 1.15 -15.11 -10.71
N ASP A 130 1.82 -15.60 -11.75
CA ASP A 130 2.77 -14.82 -12.52
C ASP A 130 2.07 -13.59 -13.13
N LEU A 131 0.86 -13.76 -13.64
CA LEU A 131 0.02 -12.66 -14.11
C LEU A 131 -0.27 -11.65 -12.99
N ASN A 132 -0.76 -12.09 -11.82
CA ASN A 132 -1.05 -11.20 -10.69
C ASN A 132 0.21 -10.45 -10.21
N LEU A 133 1.35 -11.12 -10.12
CA LEU A 133 2.65 -10.53 -9.76
C LEU A 133 3.09 -9.50 -10.79
N ASN A 134 3.00 -9.82 -12.08
CA ASN A 134 3.37 -8.90 -13.17
C ASN A 134 2.46 -7.66 -13.19
N ILE A 135 1.17 -7.84 -12.97
CA ILE A 135 0.22 -6.73 -12.85
C ILE A 135 0.57 -5.87 -11.63
N PHE A 136 0.81 -6.48 -10.47
CA PHE A 136 1.21 -5.76 -9.25
C PHE A 136 2.49 -4.96 -9.47
N ALA A 137 3.54 -5.62 -9.98
CA ALA A 137 4.83 -5.02 -10.29
C ALA A 137 4.71 -3.84 -11.26
N ARG A 138 3.86 -3.98 -12.30
CA ARG A 138 3.62 -2.92 -13.27
C ARG A 138 3.03 -1.67 -12.60
N TYR A 139 1.97 -1.81 -11.79
CA TYR A 139 1.36 -0.65 -11.12
C TYR A 139 2.25 -0.09 -10.02
N TRP A 140 3.00 -0.95 -9.33
CA TRP A 140 4.01 -0.54 -8.37
C TRP A 140 5.09 0.33 -9.02
N LEU A 141 5.60 -0.10 -10.19
CA LEU A 141 6.55 0.68 -10.98
C LEU A 141 5.94 2.00 -11.49
N LEU A 142 4.69 1.97 -11.97
CA LEU A 142 3.99 3.17 -12.42
C LEU A 142 3.84 4.18 -11.27
N PHE A 143 3.48 3.74 -10.07
CA PHE A 143 3.45 4.59 -8.87
C PHE A 143 4.78 5.36 -8.70
N TRP A 144 5.92 4.68 -8.75
CA TRP A 144 7.23 5.33 -8.63
C TRP A 144 7.53 6.29 -9.77
N LYS A 145 7.18 5.95 -11.02
CA LYS A 145 7.35 6.85 -12.18
C LYS A 145 6.56 8.15 -12.01
N TRP A 146 5.34 8.08 -11.51
CA TRP A 146 4.50 9.25 -11.30
C TRP A 146 4.93 10.07 -10.08
N ILE A 147 5.39 9.43 -9.01
CA ILE A 147 6.02 10.11 -7.88
C ILE A 147 7.30 10.83 -8.33
N PHE A 148 8.14 10.21 -9.16
CA PHE A 148 9.31 10.88 -9.75
C PHE A 148 8.92 12.14 -10.51
N LEU A 149 7.93 12.04 -11.40
CA LEU A 149 7.46 13.18 -12.17
C LEU A 149 6.91 14.30 -11.26
N LEU A 150 6.19 13.95 -10.19
CA LEU A 150 5.72 14.90 -9.19
C LEU A 150 6.88 15.66 -8.54
N TYR A 151 7.92 14.96 -8.06
CA TYR A 151 9.07 15.63 -7.43
C TYR A 151 9.91 16.43 -8.42
N ALA A 152 10.00 16.00 -9.68
CA ALA A 152 10.62 16.80 -10.74
C ALA A 152 9.84 18.12 -10.96
N VAL A 153 8.51 18.05 -11.02
CA VAL A 153 7.66 19.25 -11.13
C VAL A 153 7.78 20.15 -9.91
N LEU A 154 7.81 19.61 -8.69
CA LEU A 154 8.02 20.38 -7.45
C LEU A 154 9.40 21.06 -7.45
N SER A 155 10.45 20.35 -7.87
CA SER A 155 11.80 20.91 -7.98
C SER A 155 11.86 22.07 -8.97
N LEU A 156 11.26 21.89 -10.15
CA LEU A 156 11.21 22.95 -11.18
C LEU A 156 10.39 24.14 -10.70
N HIS A 157 9.24 23.90 -10.06
CA HIS A 157 8.39 24.95 -9.51
C HIS A 157 9.15 25.84 -8.53
N ASP A 158 9.91 25.23 -7.60
CA ASP A 158 10.69 25.97 -6.62
C ASP A 158 11.95 26.61 -7.19
N LEU A 159 12.63 25.94 -8.14
CA LEU A 159 13.82 26.46 -8.82
C LEU A 159 13.52 27.76 -9.58
N PHE A 160 12.40 27.80 -10.30
CA PHE A 160 12.00 28.97 -11.06
C PHE A 160 11.34 30.04 -10.18
N ASN A 161 11.19 29.80 -8.86
CA ASN A 161 10.58 30.69 -7.88
C ASN A 161 9.32 31.40 -8.43
N ILE A 162 8.38 30.62 -8.97
CA ILE A 162 7.32 31.13 -9.84
C ILE A 162 6.17 31.69 -9.00
N LYS A 163 6.50 32.71 -8.21
CA LYS A 163 5.54 33.47 -7.42
C LYS A 163 5.09 34.74 -8.10
N ASN A 164 5.80 35.21 -9.13
CA ASN A 164 5.68 36.62 -9.50
C ASN A 164 5.40 37.00 -10.96
N GLU A 165 5.23 36.11 -11.95
CA GLU A 165 5.10 36.61 -13.34
C GLU A 165 3.89 36.14 -14.18
N ALA A 166 3.27 34.98 -13.90
CA ALA A 166 2.13 34.53 -14.71
C ALA A 166 1.07 33.70 -13.94
N PRO A 167 -0.16 34.21 -13.79
CA PRO A 167 -1.32 33.48 -13.25
C PRO A 167 -1.54 32.10 -13.89
N VAL A 168 -1.32 32.01 -15.20
CA VAL A 168 -1.49 30.79 -15.98
C VAL A 168 -0.54 29.69 -15.50
N TYR A 169 0.71 30.03 -15.19
CA TYR A 169 1.68 29.05 -14.72
C TYR A 169 1.27 28.46 -13.37
N PHE A 170 0.83 29.32 -12.43
CA PHE A 170 0.37 28.88 -11.12
C PHE A 170 -0.77 27.86 -11.22
N ILE A 171 -1.75 28.12 -12.11
CA ILE A 171 -2.85 27.18 -12.38
C ILE A 171 -2.31 25.85 -12.87
N ILE A 172 -1.50 25.89 -13.93
CA ILE A 172 -1.00 24.69 -14.59
C ILE A 172 -0.19 23.86 -13.60
N SER A 173 0.72 24.48 -12.87
CA SER A 173 1.55 23.81 -11.86
C SER A 173 0.69 23.21 -10.74
N SER A 174 -0.26 23.97 -10.19
CA SER A 174 -1.12 23.48 -9.09
C SER A 174 -1.98 22.29 -9.51
N VAL A 175 -2.59 22.35 -10.69
CA VAL A 175 -3.39 21.26 -11.26
C VAL A 175 -2.51 20.06 -11.56
N LEU A 176 -1.34 20.29 -12.17
CA LEU A 176 -0.40 19.23 -12.53
C LEU A 176 0.10 18.49 -11.29
N GLN A 177 0.49 19.21 -10.23
CA GLN A 177 0.90 18.61 -8.97
C GLN A 177 -0.21 17.75 -8.36
N THR A 178 -1.43 18.28 -8.23
CA THR A 178 -2.58 17.54 -7.71
C THR A 178 -2.91 16.32 -8.57
N PHE A 179 -2.86 16.45 -9.90
CA PHE A 179 -3.06 15.35 -10.84
C PHE A 179 -2.01 14.26 -10.64
N LEU A 180 -0.72 14.60 -10.71
CA LEU A 180 0.38 13.65 -10.57
C LEU A 180 0.33 12.92 -9.23
N ASN A 181 0.03 13.66 -8.17
CA ASN A 181 -0.11 13.12 -6.82
C ASN A 181 -1.26 12.09 -6.76
N ASN A 182 -2.47 12.47 -7.17
CA ASN A 182 -3.62 11.57 -7.16
C ASN A 182 -3.44 10.39 -8.12
N PHE A 183 -2.84 10.61 -9.29
CA PHE A 183 -2.59 9.57 -10.27
C PHE A 183 -1.58 8.55 -9.74
N SER A 184 -0.53 8.99 -9.06
CA SER A 184 0.39 8.08 -8.38
C SER A 184 -0.34 7.23 -7.33
N MET A 185 -1.17 7.84 -6.47
CA MET A 185 -1.91 7.10 -5.44
C MET A 185 -3.00 6.21 -6.00
N ALA A 186 -3.59 6.54 -7.16
CA ALA A 186 -4.46 5.62 -7.89
C ALA A 186 -3.73 4.33 -8.27
N ASN A 187 -2.49 4.43 -8.78
CA ASN A 187 -1.66 3.24 -9.05
C ASN A 187 -1.35 2.44 -7.78
N LEU A 188 -1.12 3.13 -6.65
CA LEU A 188 -0.92 2.48 -5.37
C LEU A 188 -2.19 1.77 -4.87
N PHE A 189 -3.34 2.39 -5.02
CA PHE A 189 -4.63 1.81 -4.69
C PHE A 189 -4.94 0.58 -5.55
N LEU A 190 -4.51 0.57 -6.81
CA LEU A 190 -4.60 -0.62 -7.66
C LEU A 190 -3.73 -1.77 -7.15
N CYS A 191 -2.56 -1.48 -6.60
CA CYS A 191 -1.73 -2.48 -5.91
C CYS A 191 -2.50 -3.09 -4.73
N PHE A 192 -3.19 -2.26 -3.94
CA PHE A 192 -4.10 -2.72 -2.88
C PHE A 192 -5.22 -3.60 -3.44
N LEU A 193 -5.90 -3.20 -4.52
CA LEU A 193 -7.00 -3.99 -5.10
C LEU A 193 -6.53 -5.36 -5.60
N ILE A 194 -5.34 -5.44 -6.20
CA ILE A 194 -4.74 -6.73 -6.63
C ILE A 194 -4.48 -7.64 -5.42
N ILE A 195 -3.93 -7.07 -4.34
CA ILE A 195 -3.71 -7.80 -3.07
C ILE A 195 -5.04 -8.24 -2.46
N GLN A 196 -6.05 -7.38 -2.53
CA GLN A 196 -7.34 -7.63 -1.91
C GLN A 196 -8.17 -8.70 -2.63
N ASN A 197 -8.11 -8.71 -3.96
CA ASN A 197 -8.89 -9.63 -4.78
C ASN A 197 -8.04 -10.09 -5.99
N PRO A 198 -7.11 -11.03 -5.78
CA PRO A 198 -6.29 -11.55 -6.87
C PRO A 198 -7.16 -12.25 -7.92
N LEU A 199 -6.69 -12.27 -9.17
CA LEU A 199 -7.36 -13.01 -10.24
C LEU A 199 -7.48 -14.50 -9.86
N ASN A 200 -8.67 -15.08 -10.03
CA ASN A 200 -9.06 -16.35 -9.42
C ASN A 200 -8.69 -17.55 -10.30
N SER A 201 -7.66 -18.32 -9.92
CA SER A 201 -6.97 -19.34 -10.73
C SER A 201 -7.73 -20.63 -11.09
N LEU A 202 -8.84 -20.93 -10.44
CA LEU A 202 -9.28 -22.33 -10.33
C LEU A 202 -10.42 -22.77 -11.24
N HIS A 203 -10.95 -21.89 -12.09
CA HIS A 203 -11.98 -22.17 -13.11
C HIS A 203 -11.55 -21.72 -14.52
N TYR A 204 -10.24 -21.59 -14.77
CA TYR A 204 -9.77 -21.00 -16.02
C TYR A 204 -9.87 -21.95 -17.22
N ASP A 205 -10.73 -21.57 -18.15
CA ASP A 205 -10.47 -21.75 -19.58
C ASP A 205 -9.54 -20.60 -20.02
N GLU A 206 -8.44 -20.90 -20.74
CA GLU A 206 -7.45 -19.86 -21.11
C GLU A 206 -8.09 -18.70 -21.89
N LEU A 207 -9.19 -18.97 -22.60
CA LEU A 207 -9.99 -18.01 -23.36
C LEU A 207 -10.69 -16.94 -22.49
N ASP A 208 -10.88 -17.19 -21.19
CA ASP A 208 -11.59 -16.27 -20.28
C ASP A 208 -10.63 -15.37 -19.47
N LEU A 209 -9.31 -15.60 -19.57
CA LEU A 209 -8.30 -14.79 -18.89
C LEU A 209 -8.33 -13.33 -19.35
N ASP A 210 -8.40 -13.11 -20.66
CA ASP A 210 -8.50 -11.77 -21.25
C ASP A 210 -9.81 -11.08 -20.84
N LYS A 211 -10.92 -11.83 -20.77
CA LYS A 211 -12.21 -11.29 -20.35
C LYS A 211 -12.21 -10.88 -18.88
N GLN A 212 -11.60 -11.68 -18.01
CA GLN A 212 -11.47 -11.34 -16.58
C GLN A 212 -10.47 -10.20 -16.36
N PHE A 213 -9.36 -10.19 -17.09
CA PHE A 213 -8.44 -9.05 -17.11
C PHE A 213 -9.15 -7.79 -17.59
N ASN A 214 -9.98 -7.87 -18.64
CA ASN A 214 -10.78 -6.75 -19.14
C ASN A 214 -11.88 -6.33 -18.16
N ARG A 215 -12.55 -7.26 -17.46
CA ARG A 215 -13.50 -6.92 -16.38
C ARG A 215 -12.81 -6.23 -15.22
N PHE A 216 -11.64 -6.73 -14.85
CA PHE A 216 -10.78 -6.13 -13.85
C PHE A 216 -10.35 -4.72 -14.29
N LEU A 217 -9.89 -4.55 -15.53
CA LEU A 217 -9.58 -3.25 -16.11
C LEU A 217 -10.80 -2.33 -16.20
N ASN A 218 -12.00 -2.83 -16.48
CA ASN A 218 -13.24 -2.04 -16.53
C ASN A 218 -13.69 -1.58 -15.15
N SER A 219 -13.62 -2.44 -14.13
CA SER A 219 -13.86 -2.01 -12.75
C SER A 219 -12.82 -0.97 -12.31
N LYS A 220 -11.61 -1.04 -12.85
CA LYS A 220 -10.50 -0.11 -12.59
C LYS A 220 -10.55 1.18 -13.41
N SER A 221 -11.18 1.17 -14.58
CA SER A 221 -11.34 2.37 -15.40
C SER A 221 -12.16 3.40 -14.65
N MET A 222 -13.14 2.98 -13.84
CA MET A 222 -13.89 3.87 -12.94
C MET A 222 -12.98 4.66 -12.00
N LEU A 223 -11.97 4.03 -11.39
CA LEU A 223 -11.05 4.72 -10.48
C LEU A 223 -10.23 5.79 -11.21
N TYR A 224 -9.68 5.44 -12.38
CA TYR A 224 -8.96 6.41 -13.21
C TYR A 224 -9.89 7.52 -13.72
N THR A 225 -11.13 7.20 -14.08
CA THR A 225 -12.15 8.17 -14.47
C THR A 225 -12.46 9.12 -13.32
N ILE A 226 -12.53 8.62 -12.07
CA ILE A 226 -12.70 9.47 -10.89
C ILE A 226 -11.48 10.38 -10.69
N THR A 227 -10.25 9.85 -10.76
CA THR A 227 -9.03 10.66 -10.59
C THR A 227 -8.87 11.71 -11.69
N ILE A 228 -9.09 11.34 -12.95
CA ILE A 228 -9.06 12.24 -14.10
C ILE A 228 -10.19 13.27 -13.96
N GLY A 229 -11.41 12.83 -13.67
CA GLY A 229 -12.58 13.70 -13.47
C GLY A 229 -12.37 14.71 -12.34
N PHE A 230 -11.79 14.29 -11.22
CA PHE A 230 -11.40 15.18 -10.11
C PHE A 230 -10.38 16.23 -10.55
N SER A 231 -9.39 15.83 -11.35
CA SER A 231 -8.34 16.75 -11.85
C SER A 231 -8.87 17.73 -12.90
N VAL A 232 -9.77 17.27 -13.78
CA VAL A 232 -10.50 18.12 -14.72
C VAL A 232 -11.38 19.12 -13.96
N LEU A 233 -12.09 18.67 -12.91
CA LEU A 233 -12.90 19.56 -12.08
C LEU A 233 -12.04 20.61 -11.36
N HIS A 234 -10.87 20.22 -10.83
CA HIS A 234 -9.90 21.15 -10.23
C HIS A 234 -9.41 22.19 -11.23
N LEU A 235 -9.03 21.75 -12.43
CA LEU A 235 -8.62 22.61 -13.53
C LEU A 235 -9.73 23.59 -13.92
N LEU A 236 -10.95 23.09 -14.13
CA LEU A 236 -12.09 23.93 -14.49
C LEU A 236 -12.40 24.95 -13.39
N ALA A 237 -12.37 24.55 -12.12
CA ALA A 237 -12.60 25.47 -11.00
C ALA A 237 -11.55 26.60 -10.96
N LEU A 238 -10.27 26.28 -11.19
CA LEU A 238 -9.21 27.29 -11.28
C LEU A 238 -9.32 28.14 -12.55
N LEU A 239 -9.66 27.56 -13.70
CA LEU A 239 -9.85 28.32 -14.95
C LEU A 239 -11.04 29.30 -14.85
N VAL A 240 -12.16 28.88 -14.26
CA VAL A 240 -13.33 29.76 -14.02
C VAL A 240 -12.95 30.95 -13.14
N TYR A 241 -12.12 30.72 -12.12
CA TYR A 241 -11.58 31.80 -11.29
C TYR A 241 -10.73 32.77 -12.12
N PHE A 242 -9.71 32.26 -12.80
CA PHE A 242 -8.69 33.12 -13.43
C PHE A 242 -9.18 33.83 -14.68
N LEU A 243 -10.01 33.16 -15.49
CA LEU A 243 -10.57 33.75 -16.72
C LEU A 243 -11.79 34.64 -16.45
N LYS A 244 -12.24 34.76 -15.19
CA LYS A 244 -13.44 35.52 -14.79
C LYS A 244 -14.68 35.20 -15.65
N ILE A 245 -14.80 33.95 -16.11
CA ILE A 245 -15.86 33.55 -17.04
C ILE A 245 -17.21 33.70 -16.34
N ASP A 246 -18.09 34.54 -16.89
CA ASP A 246 -19.49 34.66 -16.47
C ASP A 246 -20.31 33.53 -17.10
N TYR A 247 -20.37 32.39 -16.41
CA TYR A 247 -21.23 31.27 -16.81
C TYR A 247 -22.55 31.31 -16.01
N PRO A 248 -23.72 31.03 -16.62
CA PRO A 248 -25.00 31.09 -15.92
C PRO A 248 -25.11 30.07 -14.77
N PHE A 249 -24.53 28.88 -14.90
CA PHE A 249 -24.41 27.90 -13.80
C PHE A 249 -23.38 28.34 -12.74
N ALA A 250 -22.41 29.15 -13.14
CA ALA A 250 -21.44 29.74 -12.25
C ALA A 250 -22.01 30.96 -11.50
N LYS A 251 -23.15 31.56 -11.85
CA LYS A 251 -23.64 32.75 -11.11
C LYS A 251 -23.84 32.52 -9.61
N GLU A 252 -24.15 31.30 -9.19
CA GLU A 252 -24.32 30.96 -7.77
C GLU A 252 -22.99 30.57 -7.08
N MET A 253 -22.07 29.90 -7.78
CA MET A 253 -20.77 29.48 -7.20
C MET A 253 -19.61 30.45 -7.49
N ALA A 254 -19.72 31.27 -8.53
CA ALA A 254 -18.70 32.21 -8.97
C ALA A 254 -18.41 33.29 -7.94
N PRO A 255 -19.35 33.84 -7.15
CA PRO A 255 -19.00 34.78 -6.08
C PRO A 255 -18.08 34.12 -5.05
N ILE A 256 -18.43 32.91 -4.60
CA ILE A 256 -17.64 32.13 -3.62
C ILE A 256 -16.27 31.74 -4.18
N ILE A 257 -16.22 31.32 -5.45
CA ILE A 257 -14.98 30.91 -6.13
C ILE A 257 -14.10 32.14 -6.43
N ARG A 258 -14.68 33.24 -6.97
CA ARG A 258 -13.97 34.47 -7.39
C ARG A 258 -13.36 35.25 -6.22
N GLU A 259 -13.88 35.11 -5.01
CA GLU A 259 -13.30 35.79 -3.85
C GLU A 259 -12.07 35.06 -3.28
N ASN A 260 -11.85 33.76 -3.58
CA ASN A 260 -10.78 32.99 -2.92
C ASN A 260 -10.24 31.79 -3.71
N ALA A 261 -9.48 32.02 -4.79
CA ALA A 261 -8.75 30.93 -5.48
C ALA A 261 -7.83 30.12 -4.58
N ALA A 262 -7.20 30.78 -3.60
CA ALA A 262 -6.38 30.09 -2.62
C ALA A 262 -7.23 29.07 -1.84
N GLY A 263 -8.46 29.43 -1.46
CA GLY A 263 -9.43 28.53 -0.83
C GLY A 263 -9.87 27.36 -1.71
N VAL A 264 -10.13 27.61 -3.00
CA VAL A 264 -10.46 26.54 -3.96
C VAL A 264 -9.28 25.58 -4.13
N ASN A 265 -8.08 26.10 -4.38
CA ASN A 265 -6.88 25.28 -4.51
C ASN A 265 -6.63 24.46 -3.22
N LEU A 266 -6.76 25.11 -2.06
CA LEU A 266 -6.64 24.50 -0.75
C LEU A 266 -7.61 23.32 -0.58
N PHE A 267 -8.89 23.50 -0.94
CA PHE A 267 -9.90 22.44 -0.86
C PHE A 267 -9.52 21.20 -1.67
N PHE A 268 -9.10 21.38 -2.94
CA PHE A 268 -8.66 20.27 -3.79
C PHE A 268 -7.40 19.60 -3.24
N LYS A 269 -6.45 20.37 -2.67
CA LYS A 269 -5.25 19.83 -2.02
C LYS A 269 -5.58 19.03 -0.76
N ILE A 270 -6.55 19.47 0.05
CA ILE A 270 -7.02 18.73 1.22
C ILE A 270 -7.62 17.38 0.80
N ILE A 271 -8.53 17.38 -0.18
CA ILE A 271 -9.14 16.14 -0.68
C ILE A 271 -8.08 15.20 -1.26
N SER A 272 -7.13 15.74 -2.03
CA SER A 272 -5.99 14.97 -2.55
C SER A 272 -5.19 14.32 -1.42
N GLY A 273 -4.84 15.09 -0.37
CA GLY A 273 -4.15 14.58 0.81
C GLY A 273 -4.92 13.49 1.55
N ILE A 274 -6.24 13.63 1.69
CA ILE A 274 -7.12 12.61 2.29
C ILE A 274 -7.15 11.34 1.43
N PHE A 275 -7.34 11.47 0.12
CA PHE A 275 -7.34 10.34 -0.80
C PHE A 275 -6.01 9.56 -0.77
N ASN A 276 -4.89 10.28 -0.71
CA ASN A 276 -3.57 9.69 -0.55
C ASN A 276 -3.44 8.91 0.75
N CYS A 277 -3.85 9.52 1.87
CA CYS A 277 -3.84 8.89 3.19
C CYS A 277 -4.66 7.60 3.19
N LEU A 278 -5.89 7.64 2.66
CA LEU A 278 -6.77 6.47 2.56
C LEU A 278 -6.18 5.38 1.68
N SER A 279 -5.66 5.73 0.50
CA SER A 279 -5.08 4.76 -0.43
C SER A 279 -3.88 4.03 0.19
N LEU A 280 -3.00 4.78 0.85
CA LEU A 280 -1.85 4.21 1.54
C LEU A 280 -2.27 3.40 2.79
N ALA A 281 -3.21 3.90 3.59
CA ALA A 281 -3.73 3.20 4.77
C ALA A 281 -4.39 1.86 4.41
N LEU A 282 -5.16 1.80 3.32
CA LEU A 282 -5.78 0.56 2.84
C LEU A 282 -4.73 -0.46 2.40
N LEU A 283 -3.69 -0.01 1.69
CA LEU A 283 -2.57 -0.87 1.34
C LEU A 283 -1.87 -1.39 2.61
N ILE A 284 -1.55 -0.52 3.56
CA ILE A 284 -0.93 -0.88 4.84
C ILE A 284 -1.78 -1.91 5.60
N ALA A 285 -3.10 -1.71 5.67
CA ALA A 285 -4.02 -2.65 6.31
C ALA A 285 -3.95 -4.05 5.67
N ARG A 286 -3.68 -4.14 4.36
CA ARG A 286 -3.44 -5.42 3.70
C ARG A 286 -2.04 -5.98 3.92
N LEU A 287 -1.02 -5.13 4.03
CA LEU A 287 0.32 -5.55 4.42
C LEU A 287 0.36 -6.13 5.84
N ASP A 288 -0.50 -5.63 6.74
CA ASP A 288 -0.72 -6.17 8.08
C ASP A 288 -1.62 -7.43 8.11
N SER A 289 -2.09 -7.89 6.95
CA SER A 289 -2.87 -9.13 6.89
C SER A 289 -2.05 -10.32 7.41
N LYS A 290 -2.74 -11.31 7.98
CA LYS A 290 -2.11 -12.50 8.56
C LYS A 290 -1.28 -13.34 7.57
N ILE A 291 -1.46 -13.12 6.26
CA ILE A 291 -0.73 -13.84 5.21
C ILE A 291 0.59 -13.11 4.88
N ILE A 292 0.55 -11.78 4.73
CA ILE A 292 1.74 -10.98 4.44
C ILE A 292 2.55 -10.74 5.73
N ASN A 293 1.88 -10.47 6.86
CA ASN A 293 2.44 -10.43 8.21
C ASN A 293 3.75 -9.63 8.32
N VAL A 294 3.71 -8.37 7.89
CA VAL A 294 4.83 -7.43 8.08
C VAL A 294 5.03 -7.17 9.58
N PRO A 295 6.28 -7.04 10.09
CA PRO A 295 6.53 -6.63 11.47
C PRO A 295 5.72 -5.39 11.88
N SER A 296 5.07 -5.43 13.05
CA SER A 296 4.23 -4.32 13.55
C SER A 296 4.97 -2.98 13.64
N VAL A 297 6.28 -2.99 13.93
CA VAL A 297 7.12 -1.78 13.96
C VAL A 297 7.18 -1.12 12.57
N LEU A 298 7.33 -1.92 11.51
CA LEU A 298 7.36 -1.42 10.14
C LEU A 298 5.98 -0.91 9.71
N ILE A 299 4.90 -1.59 10.14
CA ILE A 299 3.54 -1.09 9.95
C ILE A 299 3.36 0.27 10.65
N SER A 300 3.82 0.45 11.88
CA SER A 300 3.76 1.75 12.58
C SER A 300 4.46 2.87 11.80
N VAL A 301 5.62 2.60 11.21
CA VAL A 301 6.34 3.55 10.35
C VAL A 301 5.51 3.92 9.12
N LEU A 302 4.87 2.95 8.47
CA LEU A 302 4.01 3.22 7.31
C LEU A 302 2.72 3.96 7.70
N VAL A 303 2.13 3.68 8.86
CA VAL A 303 0.97 4.42 9.36
C VAL A 303 1.34 5.87 9.60
N LEU A 304 2.51 6.13 10.19
CA LEU A 304 3.03 7.49 10.34
C LEU A 304 3.24 8.16 8.97
N TYR A 305 3.77 7.42 7.99
CA TYR A 305 3.90 7.93 6.63
C TYR A 305 2.57 8.31 5.99
N ALA A 306 1.51 7.51 6.22
CA ALA A 306 0.16 7.83 5.76
C ALA A 306 -0.41 9.06 6.46
N ALA A 307 -0.21 9.18 7.77
CA ALA A 307 -0.68 10.33 8.56
C ALA A 307 -0.02 11.66 8.16
N VAL A 308 1.19 11.63 7.59
CA VAL A 308 1.88 12.81 7.09
C VAL A 308 1.34 13.28 5.73
N GLN A 309 0.66 12.45 4.95
CA GLN A 309 0.19 12.80 3.60
C GLN A 309 -0.71 14.05 3.55
N PRO A 310 -1.70 14.25 4.45
CA PRO A 310 -2.54 15.45 4.42
C PRO A 310 -1.77 16.75 4.73
N LEU A 311 -0.61 16.66 5.39
CA LEU A 311 0.22 17.84 5.70
C LEU A 311 0.86 18.47 4.46
N TYR A 312 0.84 17.79 3.32
CA TYR A 312 1.31 18.35 2.05
C TYR A 312 0.48 19.54 1.57
N VAL A 313 -0.72 19.74 2.12
CA VAL A 313 -1.53 20.93 1.87
C VAL A 313 -0.79 22.24 2.20
N PHE A 314 0.15 22.20 3.15
CA PHE A 314 0.90 23.39 3.58
C PHE A 314 2.09 23.75 2.67
N PHE A 315 2.38 22.96 1.62
CA PHE A 315 3.53 23.15 0.74
C PHE A 315 3.50 24.49 -0.02
N ASP A 316 2.33 25.08 -0.24
CA ASP A 316 2.22 26.35 -0.96
C ASP A 316 2.51 27.58 -0.10
N ASN A 317 2.52 27.43 1.23
CA ASN A 317 2.60 28.57 2.14
C ASN A 317 4.05 28.83 2.57
N GLU A 318 4.54 30.03 2.26
CA GLU A 318 5.91 30.44 2.58
C GLU A 318 6.25 30.37 4.05
N LYS A 319 5.27 30.70 4.90
CA LYS A 319 5.43 30.70 6.35
C LYS A 319 5.76 29.31 6.90
N TYR A 320 5.47 28.27 6.12
CA TYR A 320 5.68 26.88 6.52
C TYR A 320 6.78 26.18 5.72
N LYS A 321 7.63 26.90 4.97
CA LYS A 321 8.71 26.30 4.17
C LYS A 321 9.65 25.41 4.97
N LEU A 322 10.02 25.80 6.19
CA LEU A 322 10.81 24.93 7.07
C LEU A 322 10.06 23.64 7.40
N ILE A 323 8.80 23.75 7.80
CA ILE A 323 7.96 22.58 8.11
C ILE A 323 7.87 21.66 6.89
N VAL A 324 7.70 22.24 5.70
CA VAL A 324 7.65 21.54 4.41
C VAL A 324 8.97 20.84 4.10
N LEU A 325 10.11 21.49 4.32
CA LEU A 325 11.44 20.91 4.19
C LEU A 325 11.60 19.69 5.08
N VAL A 326 11.25 19.84 6.36
CA VAL A 326 11.32 18.78 7.36
C VAL A 326 10.44 17.61 6.97
N ILE A 327 9.15 17.86 6.70
CA ILE A 327 8.20 16.84 6.26
C ILE A 327 8.71 16.13 5.00
N SER A 328 9.26 16.88 4.04
CA SER A 328 9.83 16.32 2.82
C SER A 328 10.99 15.37 3.12
N ALA A 329 11.93 15.75 4.00
CA ALA A 329 13.01 14.88 4.43
C ALA A 329 12.51 13.63 5.16
N PHE A 330 11.56 13.77 6.09
CA PHE A 330 10.92 12.64 6.76
C PHE A 330 10.25 11.68 5.77
N THR A 331 9.53 12.22 4.79
CA THR A 331 8.84 11.39 3.80
C THR A 331 9.79 10.65 2.86
N LEU A 332 11.01 11.16 2.64
CA LEU A 332 12.03 10.41 1.91
C LEU A 332 12.42 9.15 2.68
N ALA A 333 12.70 9.27 3.97
CA ALA A 333 12.97 8.11 4.83
C ALA A 333 11.82 7.10 4.78
N PHE A 334 10.58 7.56 4.89
CA PHE A 334 9.41 6.68 4.77
C PHE A 334 9.27 6.02 3.39
N LYS A 335 9.58 6.71 2.30
CA LYS A 335 9.60 6.10 0.95
C LYS A 335 10.64 4.99 0.84
N ILE A 336 11.82 5.19 1.42
CA ILE A 336 12.87 4.16 1.48
C ILE A 336 12.35 2.93 2.22
N TYR A 337 11.80 3.12 3.42
CA TYR A 337 11.19 2.02 4.19
C TYR A 337 10.05 1.34 3.44
N PHE A 338 9.19 2.12 2.78
CA PHE A 338 8.05 1.59 2.06
C PHE A 338 8.48 0.73 0.87
N TYR A 339 9.47 1.20 0.10
CA TYR A 339 10.09 0.41 -0.96
C TYR A 339 10.67 -0.89 -0.43
N LEU A 340 11.44 -0.83 0.66
CA LEU A 340 12.08 -1.98 1.28
C LEU A 340 11.10 -3.03 1.77
N ILE A 341 10.01 -2.60 2.41
CA ILE A 341 8.96 -3.50 2.90
C ILE A 341 8.34 -4.25 1.72
N VAL A 342 7.98 -3.54 0.65
CA VAL A 342 7.39 -4.18 -0.53
C VAL A 342 8.38 -5.10 -1.23
N ALA A 343 9.64 -4.67 -1.39
CA ALA A 343 10.70 -5.51 -1.96
C ALA A 343 10.93 -6.79 -1.13
N TYR A 344 10.94 -6.67 0.20
CA TYR A 344 11.05 -7.80 1.12
C TYR A 344 9.88 -8.78 0.98
N ILE A 345 8.64 -8.27 0.92
CA ILE A 345 7.44 -9.11 0.75
C ILE A 345 7.50 -9.90 -0.56
N ILE A 346 7.98 -9.25 -1.63
CA ILE A 346 8.12 -9.91 -2.94
C ILE A 346 9.24 -10.97 -2.88
N ASN A 347 10.41 -10.63 -2.34
CA ASN A 347 11.55 -11.54 -2.24
C ASN A 347 11.30 -12.74 -1.33
N THR A 348 10.43 -12.61 -0.33
CA THR A 348 10.05 -13.72 0.56
C THR A 348 8.90 -14.57 0.00
N HIS A 349 8.47 -14.30 -1.24
CA HIS A 349 7.35 -14.94 -1.92
C HIS A 349 6.02 -14.88 -1.15
N ARG A 350 5.88 -13.96 -0.19
CA ARG A 350 4.64 -13.82 0.61
C ARG A 350 3.48 -13.30 -0.23
N LEU A 351 3.77 -12.43 -1.18
CA LEU A 351 2.78 -11.96 -2.15
C LEU A 351 2.32 -13.09 -3.09
N THR A 352 3.26 -13.95 -3.47
CA THR A 352 3.00 -15.17 -4.24
C THR A 352 2.10 -16.11 -3.44
N ASP A 353 2.45 -16.41 -2.18
CA ASP A 353 1.64 -17.24 -1.28
C ASP A 353 0.20 -16.69 -1.15
N LEU A 354 0.03 -15.37 -1.05
CA LEU A 354 -1.27 -14.71 -1.05
C LEU A 354 -2.06 -14.96 -2.34
N PHE A 355 -1.45 -14.67 -3.50
CA PHE A 355 -2.09 -14.80 -4.81
C PHE A 355 -2.45 -16.24 -5.16
N PHE A 356 -1.75 -17.23 -4.58
CA PHE A 356 -2.12 -18.63 -4.72
C PHE A 356 -3.20 -19.07 -3.73
N THR A 357 -3.06 -18.69 -2.45
CA THR A 357 -3.90 -19.26 -1.37
C THR A 357 -5.33 -18.72 -1.41
N PHE A 358 -5.52 -17.43 -1.71
CA PHE A 358 -6.85 -16.81 -1.73
C PHE A 358 -7.81 -17.44 -2.75
N PRO A 359 -7.42 -17.62 -4.03
CA PRO A 359 -8.22 -18.34 -5.01
C PRO A 359 -8.61 -19.73 -4.53
N LEU A 360 -7.67 -20.45 -3.91
CA LEU A 360 -7.92 -21.80 -3.40
C LEU A 360 -8.99 -21.82 -2.31
N ILE A 361 -8.86 -20.98 -1.28
CA ILE A 361 -9.87 -20.87 -0.23
C ILE A 361 -11.24 -20.57 -0.84
N LYS A 362 -11.30 -19.61 -1.76
CA LYS A 362 -12.54 -19.20 -2.40
C LYS A 362 -13.21 -20.36 -3.14
N LYS A 363 -12.44 -21.13 -3.92
CA LYS A 363 -12.95 -22.32 -4.61
C LYS A 363 -13.52 -23.35 -3.64
N LEU A 364 -12.86 -23.57 -2.50
CA LEU A 364 -13.35 -24.54 -1.51
C LEU A 364 -14.67 -24.12 -0.87
N ILE A 365 -14.84 -22.84 -0.61
CA ILE A 365 -16.11 -22.28 -0.15
C ILE A 365 -17.19 -22.50 -1.21
N GLU A 366 -16.88 -22.23 -2.48
CA GLU A 366 -17.83 -22.39 -3.60
C GLU A 366 -18.21 -23.86 -3.84
N GLU A 367 -17.25 -24.80 -3.79
CA GLU A 367 -17.47 -26.24 -3.99
C GLU A 367 -18.20 -26.91 -2.83
N ASP A 368 -17.93 -26.50 -1.58
CA ASP A 368 -18.64 -27.00 -0.39
C ASP A 368 -20.07 -26.41 -0.24
N GLY A 369 -20.57 -25.69 -1.26
CA GLY A 369 -21.99 -25.34 -1.38
C GLY A 369 -22.42 -24.01 -0.77
N TYR A 370 -21.51 -23.20 -0.23
CA TYR A 370 -21.86 -21.89 0.37
C TYR A 370 -22.45 -20.87 -0.63
N GLY A 371 -22.31 -21.09 -1.95
CA GLY A 371 -22.79 -20.18 -2.99
C GLY A 371 -24.09 -20.60 -3.70
N LYS A 372 -24.66 -21.78 -3.42
CA LYS A 372 -25.90 -22.23 -4.06
C LYS A 372 -27.10 -21.88 -3.19
N GLU A 373 -27.67 -20.70 -3.44
CA GLU A 373 -28.99 -20.31 -2.93
C GLU A 373 -30.04 -21.27 -3.50
N GLY A 374 -30.34 -22.33 -2.75
CA GLY A 374 -31.31 -23.33 -3.18
C GLY A 374 -31.53 -24.37 -2.09
N LYS A 375 -32.43 -24.03 -1.16
CA LYS A 375 -33.25 -24.93 -0.31
C LYS A 375 -32.70 -26.34 -0.07
N SER A 376 -32.21 -26.62 1.13
CA SER A 376 -32.42 -27.92 1.80
C SER A 376 -31.78 -27.88 3.19
N ASP A 377 -32.57 -27.98 4.26
CA ASP A 377 -32.30 -28.63 5.57
C ASP A 377 -30.88 -28.55 6.20
N ALA A 378 -30.12 -27.49 5.91
CA ALA A 378 -28.67 -27.38 6.09
C ALA A 378 -28.24 -26.77 7.44
N VAL A 379 -28.70 -27.30 8.58
CA VAL A 379 -28.15 -26.85 9.89
C VAL A 379 -26.99 -27.74 10.34
N SER A 380 -27.05 -29.06 10.15
CA SER A 380 -25.97 -29.99 10.54
C SER A 380 -24.80 -30.00 9.55
N HIS A 381 -25.07 -29.93 8.23
CA HIS A 381 -24.01 -29.82 7.21
C HIS A 381 -23.25 -28.49 7.26
N ASN A 382 -23.87 -27.44 7.82
CA ASN A 382 -23.22 -26.14 8.01
C ASN A 382 -22.15 -26.18 9.09
N VAL A 383 -22.27 -27.02 10.13
CA VAL A 383 -21.28 -27.11 11.21
C VAL A 383 -20.04 -27.85 10.74
N GLU A 384 -20.18 -28.94 9.98
CA GLU A 384 -19.03 -29.67 9.43
C GLU A 384 -18.29 -28.84 8.37
N ALA A 385 -19.02 -28.17 7.47
CA ALA A 385 -18.44 -27.27 6.48
C ALA A 385 -17.79 -26.04 7.13
N PHE A 386 -18.39 -25.47 8.18
CA PHE A 386 -17.81 -24.38 8.96
C PHE A 386 -16.58 -24.83 9.74
N ASN A 387 -16.61 -26.00 10.38
CA ASN A 387 -15.45 -26.57 11.08
C ASN A 387 -14.32 -26.88 10.10
N LYS A 388 -14.63 -27.40 8.91
CA LYS A 388 -13.67 -27.60 7.83
C LYS A 388 -13.12 -26.27 7.31
N HIS A 389 -13.93 -25.21 7.23
CA HIS A 389 -13.49 -23.86 6.90
C HIS A 389 -12.61 -23.25 8.00
N LEU A 390 -12.93 -23.48 9.27
CA LEU A 390 -12.13 -23.08 10.42
C LEU A 390 -10.80 -23.84 10.47
N ASP A 391 -10.81 -25.12 10.12
CA ASP A 391 -9.61 -25.93 9.95
C ASP A 391 -8.78 -25.47 8.76
N LEU A 392 -9.43 -25.07 7.66
CA LEU A 392 -8.79 -24.48 6.49
C LEU A 392 -8.10 -23.16 6.86
N MET A 393 -8.80 -22.25 7.54
CA MET A 393 -8.23 -21.00 8.05
C MET A 393 -7.11 -21.29 9.06
N SER A 394 -7.31 -22.22 9.99
CA SER A 394 -6.32 -22.68 10.96
C SER A 394 -5.06 -23.21 10.28
N LEU A 395 -5.22 -24.02 9.24
CA LEU A 395 -4.09 -24.60 8.52
C LEU A 395 -3.37 -23.57 7.67
N ILE A 396 -4.08 -22.62 7.07
CA ILE A 396 -3.51 -21.48 6.35
C ILE A 396 -2.76 -20.54 7.29
N LEU A 397 -3.27 -20.35 8.51
CA LEU A 397 -2.57 -19.63 9.57
C LEU A 397 -1.34 -20.39 10.07
N ARG A 398 -1.39 -21.72 10.18
CA ARG A 398 -0.21 -22.55 10.52
C ARG A 398 0.85 -22.52 9.42
N ALA A 399 0.40 -22.62 8.18
CA ALA A 399 1.18 -22.58 6.95
C ALA A 399 1.92 -21.25 6.76
N SER A 400 1.27 -20.12 7.06
CA SER A 400 1.88 -18.79 6.99
C SER A 400 2.86 -18.51 8.14
N GLY A 401 3.22 -19.52 8.95
CA GLY A 401 4.11 -19.40 10.10
C GLY A 401 3.46 -18.84 11.37
N TYR A 402 2.12 -18.70 11.38
CA TYR A 402 1.37 -18.06 12.45
C TYR A 402 0.67 -19.06 13.37
N SER A 403 1.44 -19.79 14.17
CA SER A 403 0.88 -20.66 15.21
C SER A 403 0.60 -19.90 16.53
N SER A 404 -0.23 -18.84 16.49
CA SER A 404 -0.62 -18.10 17.70
C SER A 404 -1.41 -19.00 18.67
N TYR A 405 -0.80 -19.32 19.82
CA TYR A 405 -1.38 -20.07 20.95
C TYR A 405 -2.72 -19.47 21.43
N LYS A 406 -2.87 -18.13 21.34
CA LYS A 406 -4.08 -17.41 21.75
C LYS A 406 -5.30 -17.75 20.88
N TYR A 407 -5.09 -17.98 19.57
CA TYR A 407 -6.16 -18.40 18.66
C TYR A 407 -6.54 -19.86 18.91
N ARG A 408 -5.55 -20.74 19.17
CA ARG A 408 -5.79 -22.13 19.57
C ARG A 408 -6.58 -22.24 20.87
N LYS A 409 -6.24 -21.45 21.90
CA LYS A 409 -6.96 -21.44 23.18
C LYS A 409 -8.39 -20.93 23.02
N LYS A 410 -8.61 -19.89 22.20
CA LYS A 410 -9.94 -19.32 21.94
C LYS A 410 -10.83 -20.26 21.11
N MET A 411 -10.28 -20.97 20.13
CA MET A 411 -11.02 -21.97 19.34
C MET A 411 -11.28 -23.25 20.14
N ALA A 412 -10.33 -23.67 20.99
CA ALA A 412 -10.51 -24.82 21.88
C ALA A 412 -11.60 -24.56 22.92
N THR A 413 -11.72 -23.33 23.45
CA THR A 413 -12.83 -22.95 24.34
C THR A 413 -14.17 -22.90 23.60
N VAL A 414 -14.22 -22.37 22.37
CA VAL A 414 -15.46 -22.34 21.56
C VAL A 414 -15.92 -23.75 21.17
N SER A 415 -14.98 -24.65 20.87
CA SER A 415 -15.26 -26.07 20.60
C SER A 415 -15.72 -26.82 21.85
N ALA A 416 -15.19 -26.49 23.03
CA ALA A 416 -15.60 -27.13 24.28
C ALA A 416 -17.00 -26.69 24.72
N ASP A 417 -17.33 -25.40 24.62
CA ASP A 417 -18.64 -24.87 25.02
C ASP A 417 -19.78 -25.32 24.09
N GLY A 418 -19.49 -25.51 22.79
CA GLY A 418 -20.43 -26.03 21.80
C GLY A 418 -20.72 -27.53 21.92
N LEU A 419 -19.78 -28.30 22.48
CA LEU A 419 -20.00 -29.72 22.79
C LEU A 419 -20.83 -29.90 24.06
N THR A 420 -20.68 -29.03 25.08
CA THR A 420 -21.47 -29.10 26.31
C THR A 420 -22.93 -28.67 26.16
N THR A 421 -23.29 -27.89 25.13
CA THR A 421 -24.69 -27.47 24.90
C THR A 421 -25.46 -28.40 23.97
N ALA A 422 -24.78 -29.20 23.14
CA ALA A 422 -25.41 -30.22 22.29
C ALA A 422 -25.71 -31.55 23.02
N GLU A 423 -25.20 -31.75 24.24
CA GLU A 423 -25.49 -32.92 25.08
C GLU A 423 -26.55 -32.64 26.17
N VAL A 424 -27.18 -31.46 26.19
CA VAL A 424 -28.20 -31.07 27.20
C VAL A 424 -29.54 -30.60 26.57
N GLN A 425 -29.78 -30.91 25.30
CA GLN A 425 -31.12 -30.85 24.68
C GLN A 425 -31.38 -32.14 23.92
#